data_AF-A0A644Z4X5-F1
#
_entry.id   AF-A0A644Z4X5-F1
#
_cell.length_a   1.000
_cell.length_b   1.000
_cell.length_c   1.000
_cell.angle_alpha   90.00
_cell.angle_beta   90.00
_cell.angle_gamma   90.00
#
_symmetry.space_group_name_H-M   'P 1'
#
loop_
_entity.id
_entity.type
_entity.pdbx_description
1 polymer ?
#
loop_
_entity_poly.entity_id
_entity_poly.type
_entity_poly.pdbx_seq_one_letter_code
_entity_poly.pdbx_strand_id
1 'polypeptide(L)'
;MNAVQLKLTLGEFQGLTSVLAEKLRELLTNFSVHLTVENDQSIGKGSPDVLMAFIAEARKASLDIGLTFDTGNFVYIDIDPFVAANAMNEAVTYIHIKNVGYAAEGIVLSGLETGLVDMRRLLSCFPDSVPASIEYPCGGGEEATETMRADRNKLRSW
;
A
#
# COMPACT_ATOMS: atom_id res chain seq x y z
N MET A 1 17.03 -12.70 -8.96
CA MET A 1 15.86 -11.79 -9.05
C MET A 1 16.40 -10.38 -8.93
N ASN A 2 16.09 -9.47 -9.87
CA ASN A 2 16.56 -8.08 -9.91
C ASN A 2 15.48 -7.14 -9.35
N ALA A 3 14.97 -7.44 -8.15
CA ALA A 3 13.94 -6.61 -7.53
C ALA A 3 14.51 -5.23 -7.19
N VAL A 4 13.75 -4.18 -7.50
CA VAL A 4 14.13 -2.78 -7.23
C VAL A 4 13.39 -2.19 -6.02
N GLN A 5 12.43 -2.94 -5.49
CA GLN A 5 11.63 -2.56 -4.33
C GLN A 5 11.40 -3.77 -3.43
N LEU A 6 11.44 -3.53 -2.12
CA LEU A 6 11.08 -4.48 -1.08
C LEU A 6 9.85 -3.94 -0.33
N LYS A 7 8.80 -4.75 -0.24
CA LYS A 7 7.59 -4.44 0.54
C LYS A 7 7.52 -5.34 1.76
N LEU A 8 7.33 -4.74 2.93
CA LEU A 8 7.14 -5.43 4.21
C LEU A 8 5.91 -4.85 4.93
N THR A 9 5.39 -5.57 5.92
CA THR A 9 4.46 -4.98 6.91
C THR A 9 5.24 -4.38 8.07
N LEU A 10 4.61 -3.48 8.84
CA LEU A 10 5.28 -2.76 9.94
C LEU A 10 5.74 -3.69 11.07
N GLY A 11 4.97 -4.75 11.33
CA GLY A 11 5.21 -5.63 12.49
C GLY A 11 4.97 -4.93 13.82
N GLU A 12 5.58 -5.42 14.90
CA GLU A 12 5.45 -4.84 16.25
C GLU A 12 6.44 -3.67 16.42
N PHE A 13 6.14 -2.52 15.81
CA PHE A 13 7.00 -1.35 15.88
C PHE A 13 6.96 -0.70 17.27
N GLN A 14 8.10 -0.62 17.93
CA GLN A 14 8.26 -0.03 19.28
C GLN A 14 9.20 1.18 19.27
N GLY A 15 9.37 1.82 18.11
CA GLY A 15 10.29 2.94 17.91
C GLY A 15 11.61 2.54 17.26
N LEU A 16 12.28 3.54 16.69
CA LEU A 16 13.52 3.40 15.95
C LEU A 16 14.70 3.93 16.77
N THR A 17 15.41 3.02 17.45
CA THR A 17 16.65 3.38 18.16
C THR A 17 17.76 3.76 17.18
N SER A 18 18.76 4.54 17.62
CA SER A 18 19.91 4.92 16.79
C SER A 18 20.68 3.72 16.24
N VAL A 19 20.80 2.65 17.03
CA VAL A 19 21.46 1.40 16.61
C VAL A 19 20.66 0.70 15.50
N LEU A 20 19.33 0.66 15.61
CA LEU A 20 18.47 0.08 14.57
C LEU A 20 18.48 0.93 13.31
N ALA A 21 18.40 2.25 13.45
CA ALA A 21 18.47 3.18 12.33
C ALA A 21 19.76 3.01 11.53
N GLU A 22 20.91 2.87 12.20
CA GLU A 22 22.19 2.70 11.51
C GLU A 22 22.27 1.36 10.79
N LYS A 23 21.81 0.27 11.41
CA LYS A 23 21.73 -1.04 10.73
C LYS A 23 20.84 -0.99 9.49
N LEU A 24 19.69 -0.33 9.57
CA LEU A 24 18.80 -0.16 8.41
C LEU A 24 19.49 0.67 7.32
N ARG A 25 20.19 1.74 7.69
CA ARG A 25 20.95 2.57 6.73
C ARG A 25 22.03 1.76 6.00
N GLU A 26 22.80 0.96 6.73
CA GLU A 26 23.81 0.07 6.15
C GLU A 26 23.17 -0.88 5.14
N LEU A 27 22.04 -1.50 5.50
CA LEU A 27 21.32 -2.40 4.61
C LEU A 27 20.81 -1.68 3.35
N LEU A 28 20.14 -0.54 3.49
CA LEU A 28 19.60 0.24 2.37
C LEU A 28 20.70 0.85 1.49
N THR A 29 21.91 1.05 2.02
CA THR A 29 23.07 1.50 1.24
C THR A 29 23.69 0.35 0.46
N ASN A 30 23.78 -0.83 1.07
CA ASN A 30 24.37 -2.02 0.46
C ASN A 30 23.45 -2.67 -0.58
N PHE A 31 22.14 -2.53 -0.42
CA PHE A 31 21.14 -3.06 -1.34
C PHE A 31 20.37 -1.90 -1.98
N SER A 32 20.54 -1.71 -3.29
CA SER A 32 19.83 -0.68 -4.07
C SER A 32 18.36 -1.03 -4.30
N VAL A 33 17.60 -1.17 -3.21
CA VAL A 33 16.16 -1.44 -3.20
C VAL A 33 15.45 -0.31 -2.49
N HIS A 34 14.32 0.11 -3.05
CA HIS A 34 13.40 1.00 -2.35
C HIS A 34 12.62 0.21 -1.29
N LEU A 35 12.70 0.58 -0.02
CA LEU A 35 11.94 -0.08 1.03
C LEU A 35 10.59 0.60 1.22
N THR A 36 9.53 -0.19 1.26
CA THR A 36 8.17 0.28 1.53
C THR A 36 7.51 -0.53 2.63
N VAL A 37 6.76 0.15 3.50
CA VAL A 37 5.93 -0.48 4.53
C VAL A 37 4.47 -0.41 4.12
N GLU A 38 3.79 -1.55 4.06
CA GLU A 38 2.38 -1.65 3.70
C GLU A 38 1.47 -1.57 4.94
N ASN A 39 0.33 -0.87 4.79
CA ASN A 39 -0.75 -0.92 5.76
C ASN A 39 -1.41 -2.31 5.76
N ASP A 40 -1.32 -3.04 6.88
CA ASP A 40 -2.04 -4.32 7.03
C ASP A 40 -3.48 -4.14 7.54
N GLN A 41 -4.17 -5.24 7.84
CA GLN A 41 -5.57 -5.27 8.26
C GLN A 41 -5.75 -5.11 9.79
N SER A 42 -4.76 -4.58 10.50
CA SER A 42 -4.81 -4.36 11.94
C SER A 42 -4.62 -2.89 12.32
N ILE A 43 -5.36 -2.40 13.32
CA ILE A 43 -5.28 -1.00 13.77
C ILE A 43 -3.85 -0.63 14.19
N GLY A 44 -3.16 -1.54 14.87
CA GLY A 44 -1.82 -1.31 15.42
C GLY A 44 -0.68 -1.27 14.39
N LYS A 45 -0.96 -1.53 13.11
CA LYS A 45 0.06 -1.64 12.05
C LYS A 45 -0.36 -1.03 10.72
N GLY A 46 -1.67 -0.96 10.46
CA GLY A 46 -2.26 -0.46 9.22
C GLY A 46 -2.94 0.90 9.34
N SER A 47 -3.13 1.45 10.54
CA SER A 47 -3.76 2.76 10.68
C SER A 47 -2.84 3.91 10.24
N PRO A 48 -3.40 5.02 9.69
CA PRO A 48 -2.61 6.17 9.27
C PRO A 48 -1.73 6.76 10.38
N ASP A 49 -2.26 6.86 11.61
CA ASP A 49 -1.53 7.43 12.74
C ASP A 49 -0.26 6.63 13.05
N VAL A 50 -0.36 5.31 13.05
CA VAL A 50 0.77 4.41 13.31
C VAL A 50 1.82 4.51 12.21
N LEU A 51 1.39 4.42 10.95
CA LEU A 51 2.30 4.43 9.82
C LEU A 51 2.99 5.79 9.64
N MET A 52 2.27 6.90 9.87
CA MET A 52 2.87 8.22 9.81
C MET A 52 3.79 8.51 11.01
N ALA A 53 3.51 7.94 12.18
CA ALA A 53 4.46 7.97 13.30
C ALA A 53 5.77 7.25 12.94
N PHE A 54 5.68 6.06 12.33
CA PHE A 54 6.85 5.34 11.81
C PHE A 54 7.62 6.17 10.76
N ILE A 55 6.92 6.73 9.77
CA ILE A 55 7.55 7.56 8.72
C ILE A 55 8.22 8.80 9.32
N ALA A 56 7.61 9.43 10.34
CA ALA A 56 8.21 10.56 11.03
C ALA A 56 9.54 10.17 11.71
N GLU A 57 9.63 8.99 12.33
CA GLU A 57 10.88 8.49 12.91
C GLU A 57 11.92 8.12 11.84
N ALA A 58 11.50 7.45 10.76
CA ALA A 58 12.39 7.13 9.64
C ALA A 58 12.99 8.40 9.00
N ARG A 59 12.16 9.43 8.78
CA ARG A 59 12.60 10.74 8.27
C ARG A 59 13.56 11.46 9.23
N LYS A 60 13.28 11.45 10.53
CA LYS A 60 14.21 12.01 11.55
C LYS A 60 15.57 11.30 11.52
N ALA A 61 15.57 9.99 11.26
CA ALA A 61 16.77 9.20 11.07
C ALA A 61 17.38 9.32 9.66
N SER A 62 16.85 10.17 8.77
CA SER A 62 17.28 10.31 7.37
C SER A 62 17.32 8.97 6.63
N LEU A 63 16.31 8.12 6.84
CA LEU A 63 16.12 6.88 6.09
C LEU A 63 15.10 7.13 4.96
N ASP A 64 15.44 6.70 3.75
CA ASP A 64 14.54 6.74 2.60
C ASP A 64 13.65 5.48 2.60
N ILE A 65 12.51 5.59 3.28
CA ILE A 65 11.52 4.52 3.41
C ILE A 65 10.16 5.13 3.08
N GLY A 66 9.46 4.53 2.12
CA GLY A 66 8.10 4.93 1.74
C GLY A 66 7.02 4.01 2.32
N LEU A 67 5.78 4.32 1.98
CA LEU A 67 4.62 3.47 2.26
C LEU A 67 4.13 2.80 0.97
N THR A 68 3.70 1.55 1.11
CA THR A 68 2.80 0.92 0.15
C THR A 68 1.37 1.14 0.64
N PHE A 69 0.55 1.84 -0.15
CA PHE A 69 -0.84 2.07 0.16
C PHE A 69 -1.70 0.95 -0.43
N ASP A 70 -2.10 -0.02 0.39
CA ASP A 70 -3.12 -1.01 0.04
C ASP A 70 -4.50 -0.38 0.22
N THR A 71 -5.19 -0.18 -0.91
CA THR A 71 -6.45 0.55 -0.95
C THR A 71 -7.59 -0.17 -0.22
N GLY A 72 -7.50 -1.49 -0.05
CA GLY A 72 -8.57 -2.31 0.52
C GLY A 72 -8.41 -2.56 2.02
N ASN A 73 -7.19 -2.56 2.54
CA ASN A 73 -6.93 -2.96 3.93
C ASN A 73 -7.57 -2.02 4.97
N PHE A 74 -7.76 -0.73 4.66
CA PHE A 74 -8.40 0.21 5.58
C PHE A 74 -9.85 -0.16 5.92
N VAL A 75 -10.57 -0.79 4.98
CA VAL A 75 -11.97 -1.21 5.20
C VAL A 75 -12.06 -2.29 6.30
N TYR A 76 -11.04 -3.14 6.44
CA TYR A 76 -10.99 -4.17 7.49
C TYR A 76 -10.84 -3.59 8.90
N ILE A 77 -10.37 -2.36 9.02
CA ILE A 77 -10.14 -1.66 10.30
C ILE A 77 -11.07 -0.46 10.49
N ASP A 78 -12.14 -0.38 9.69
CA ASP A 78 -13.17 0.67 9.75
C ASP A 78 -12.61 2.09 9.58
N ILE A 79 -11.60 2.24 8.72
CA ILE A 79 -11.01 3.53 8.34
C ILE A 79 -11.40 3.83 6.89
N ASP A 80 -11.89 5.05 6.64
CA ASP A 80 -12.15 5.53 5.29
C ASP A 80 -10.83 5.64 4.49
N PRO A 81 -10.67 4.89 3.38
CA PRO A 81 -9.48 4.96 2.55
C PRO A 81 -9.14 6.38 2.06
N PHE A 82 -10.13 7.25 1.85
CA PHE A 82 -9.89 8.64 1.44
C PHE A 82 -9.25 9.47 2.54
N VAL A 83 -9.69 9.27 3.79
CA VAL A 83 -9.08 9.93 4.95
C VAL A 83 -7.64 9.44 5.12
N ALA A 84 -7.42 8.13 4.99
CA ALA A 84 -6.09 7.55 5.02
C ALA A 84 -5.18 8.08 3.90
N ALA A 85 -5.68 8.17 2.66
CA ALA A 85 -4.92 8.70 1.53
C ALA A 85 -4.53 10.16 1.74
N ASN A 86 -5.45 11.01 2.19
CA ASN A 86 -5.16 12.41 2.49
C ASN A 86 -4.12 12.59 3.61
N ALA A 87 -4.11 11.70 4.60
CA ALA A 87 -3.15 11.76 5.70
C ALA A 87 -1.74 11.28 5.32
N MET A 88 -1.63 10.36 4.35
CA MET A 88 -0.39 9.64 4.06
C MET A 88 0.21 9.90 2.68
N ASN A 89 -0.47 10.63 1.79
CA ASN A 89 -0.09 10.77 0.37
C ASN A 89 1.41 11.12 0.14
N GLU A 90 1.98 12.03 0.93
CA GLU A 90 3.38 12.45 0.81
C GLU A 90 4.40 11.34 1.16
N ALA A 91 3.97 10.31 1.88
CA ALA A 91 4.80 9.17 2.25
C ALA A 91 4.56 7.96 1.35
N VAL A 92 3.49 7.95 0.54
CA VAL A 92 3.16 6.83 -0.33
C VAL A 92 4.02 6.85 -1.58
N THR A 93 4.77 5.77 -1.79
CA THR A 93 5.65 5.59 -2.94
C THR A 93 5.30 4.36 -3.77
N TYR A 94 4.29 3.60 -3.35
CA TYR A 94 3.75 2.46 -4.08
C TYR A 94 2.28 2.24 -3.71
N ILE A 95 1.46 1.75 -4.64
CA ILE A 95 0.04 1.50 -4.39
C ILE A 95 -0.30 0.03 -4.71
N HIS A 96 -0.95 -0.63 -3.76
CA HIS A 96 -1.61 -1.92 -3.96
C HIS A 96 -3.10 -1.68 -4.20
N ILE A 97 -3.52 -1.81 -5.45
CA ILE A 97 -4.90 -1.61 -5.89
C ILE A 97 -5.68 -2.89 -5.61
N LYS A 98 -6.52 -2.80 -4.57
CA LYS A 98 -7.38 -3.86 -4.10
C LYS A 98 -8.70 -3.29 -3.62
N ASN A 99 -9.79 -3.64 -4.29
CA ASN A 99 -11.14 -3.26 -3.85
C ASN A 99 -11.78 -4.40 -3.06
N VAL A 100 -12.72 -4.04 -2.20
CA VAL A 100 -13.41 -4.99 -1.32
C VAL A 100 -14.90 -4.69 -1.27
N GLY A 101 -15.71 -5.71 -1.02
CA GLY A 101 -17.16 -5.67 -0.89
C GLY A 101 -17.62 -6.28 0.43
N TYR A 102 -18.88 -6.05 0.81
CA TYR A 102 -19.52 -6.83 1.87
C TYR A 102 -20.25 -8.04 1.28
N ALA A 103 -20.04 -9.20 1.90
CA ALA A 103 -20.79 -10.44 1.68
C ALA A 103 -21.34 -10.96 3.02
N ALA A 104 -22.11 -12.06 2.99
CA ALA A 104 -22.70 -12.64 4.19
C ALA A 104 -21.64 -13.08 5.22
N GLU A 105 -20.46 -13.49 4.73
CA GLU A 105 -19.33 -13.98 5.50
C GLU A 105 -18.36 -12.86 5.94
N GLY A 106 -18.64 -11.60 5.58
CA GLY A 106 -17.82 -10.44 5.92
C GLY A 106 -17.24 -9.71 4.71
N ILE A 107 -16.07 -9.11 4.86
CA ILE A 107 -15.40 -8.35 3.80
C ILE A 107 -14.72 -9.33 2.83
N VAL A 108 -15.07 -9.23 1.54
CA VAL A 108 -14.53 -10.04 0.45
C VAL A 108 -13.86 -9.17 -0.61
N LEU A 109 -13.01 -9.77 -1.44
CA LEU A 109 -12.41 -9.07 -2.58
C LEU A 109 -13.46 -8.73 -3.64
N SER A 110 -13.28 -7.59 -4.31
CA SER A 110 -14.17 -7.12 -5.39
C SER A 110 -13.36 -6.52 -6.54
N GLY A 111 -13.98 -6.37 -7.71
CA GLY A 111 -13.39 -5.67 -8.84
C GLY A 111 -13.28 -4.16 -8.62
N LEU A 112 -12.51 -3.48 -9.48
CA LEU A 112 -12.22 -2.04 -9.37
C LEU A 112 -13.47 -1.17 -9.18
N GLU A 113 -14.51 -1.42 -9.95
CA GLU A 113 -15.74 -0.60 -9.99
C GLU A 113 -16.92 -1.21 -9.20
N THR A 114 -16.76 -2.41 -8.63
CA THR A 114 -17.85 -3.14 -7.96
C THR A 114 -17.66 -3.27 -6.45
N GLY A 115 -16.59 -2.72 -5.89
CA GLY A 115 -16.36 -2.70 -4.45
C GLY A 115 -16.89 -1.43 -3.76
N LEU A 116 -16.61 -1.33 -2.47
CA LEU A 116 -17.04 -0.25 -1.58
C LEU A 116 -16.24 1.03 -1.79
N VAL A 117 -15.02 0.91 -2.30
CA VAL A 117 -14.11 2.03 -2.48
C VAL A 117 -14.25 2.57 -3.91
N ASP A 118 -14.52 3.87 -4.04
CA ASP A 118 -14.45 4.57 -5.31
C ASP A 118 -12.98 4.68 -5.75
N MET A 119 -12.51 3.66 -6.48
CA MET A 119 -11.10 3.51 -6.84
C MET A 119 -10.60 4.65 -7.71
N ARG A 120 -11.43 5.16 -8.63
CA ARG A 120 -11.02 6.29 -9.48
C ARG A 120 -10.73 7.51 -8.63
N ARG A 121 -11.66 7.87 -7.75
CA ARG A 121 -11.48 9.02 -6.87
C ARG A 121 -10.32 8.79 -5.90
N LEU A 122 -10.16 7.59 -5.34
CA LEU A 122 -9.09 7.30 -4.37
C LEU A 122 -7.71 7.40 -5.01
N LEU A 123 -7.53 6.82 -6.20
CA LEU A 123 -6.25 6.88 -6.90
C LEU A 123 -5.87 8.31 -7.32
N SER A 124 -6.87 9.18 -7.56
CA SER A 124 -6.61 10.61 -7.84
C SER A 124 -6.01 11.39 -6.66
N CYS A 125 -5.95 10.81 -5.46
CA CYS A 125 -5.24 11.39 -4.31
C CYS A 125 -3.71 11.27 -4.43
N PHE A 126 -3.19 10.46 -5.35
CA PHE A 126 -1.76 10.21 -5.53
C PHE A 126 -1.27 10.72 -6.89
N PRO A 127 0.02 11.11 -7.01
CA PRO A 127 0.61 11.45 -8.31
C PRO A 127 0.64 10.25 -9.27
N ASP A 128 0.39 10.47 -10.56
CA ASP A 128 0.47 9.44 -11.62
C ASP A 128 1.86 8.77 -11.73
N SER A 129 2.90 9.40 -11.16
CA SER A 129 4.25 8.86 -11.11
C SER A 129 4.42 7.75 -10.08
N VAL A 130 3.48 7.59 -9.14
CA VAL A 130 3.56 6.55 -8.11
C VAL A 130 3.23 5.20 -8.75
N PRO A 131 4.17 4.23 -8.73
CA PRO A 131 3.91 2.91 -9.28
C PRO A 131 2.82 2.18 -8.50
N ALA A 132 2.01 1.39 -9.23
CA ALA A 132 0.89 0.67 -8.66
C ALA A 132 0.75 -0.73 -9.26
N SER A 133 0.25 -1.68 -8.46
CA SER A 133 -0.08 -3.03 -8.90
C SER A 133 -1.49 -3.43 -8.48
N ILE A 134 -2.12 -4.29 -9.27
CA ILE A 134 -3.40 -4.91 -8.95
C ILE A 134 -3.16 -6.14 -8.06
N GLU A 135 -3.86 -6.26 -6.93
CA GLU A 135 -3.70 -7.35 -5.96
C GLU A 135 -5.05 -7.98 -5.56
N TYR A 136 -5.75 -8.58 -6.53
CA TYR A 136 -6.91 -9.44 -6.26
C TYR A 136 -7.05 -10.55 -7.31
N PRO A 137 -7.77 -11.64 -7.01
CA PRO A 137 -7.99 -12.74 -7.93
C PRO A 137 -8.52 -12.26 -9.28
N CYS A 138 -7.77 -12.53 -10.33
CA CYS A 138 -8.16 -12.22 -11.70
C CYS A 138 -8.77 -13.44 -12.42
N GLY A 139 -9.04 -14.54 -11.70
CA GLY A 139 -9.38 -15.84 -12.30
C GLY A 139 -8.15 -16.67 -12.62
N GLY A 140 -8.28 -17.62 -13.55
CA GLY A 140 -7.21 -18.55 -13.95
C GLY A 140 -7.00 -18.63 -15.46
N GLY A 141 -5.75 -18.89 -15.89
CA GLY A 141 -5.43 -19.08 -17.31
C GLY A 141 -5.77 -17.86 -18.19
N GLU A 142 -6.61 -18.08 -19.20
CA GLU A 142 -7.00 -17.03 -20.16
C GLU A 142 -7.86 -15.94 -19.52
N GLU A 143 -8.78 -16.30 -18.63
CA GLU A 143 -9.62 -15.36 -17.87
C GLU A 143 -8.77 -14.37 -17.07
N ALA A 144 -7.69 -14.86 -16.43
CA ALA A 144 -6.74 -14.02 -15.72
C ALA A 144 -6.09 -12.98 -16.64
N THR A 145 -5.70 -13.41 -17.85
CA THR A 145 -5.05 -12.52 -18.81
C THR A 145 -6.02 -11.45 -19.33
N GLU A 146 -7.27 -11.83 -19.59
CA GLU A 146 -8.31 -10.90 -20.05
C GLU A 146 -8.68 -9.89 -18.97
N THR A 147 -8.91 -10.36 -17.74
CA THR A 147 -9.22 -9.52 -16.58
C THR A 147 -8.10 -8.51 -16.32
N MET A 148 -6.84 -8.98 -16.25
CA MET A 148 -5.68 -8.09 -16.06
C MET A 148 -5.55 -7.06 -17.18
N ARG A 149 -5.84 -7.43 -18.44
CA ARG A 149 -5.81 -6.50 -19.57
C ARG A 149 -6.93 -5.46 -19.48
N ALA A 150 -8.14 -5.89 -19.14
CA ALA A 150 -9.30 -5.01 -18.97
C ALA A 150 -9.07 -4.01 -17.83
N ASP A 151 -8.63 -4.48 -16.67
CA ASP A 151 -8.35 -3.64 -15.50
C ASP A 151 -7.20 -2.67 -15.76
N ARG A 152 -6.11 -3.11 -16.39
CA ARG A 152 -5.02 -2.22 -16.82
C ARG A 152 -5.52 -1.11 -17.75
N ASN A 153 -6.37 -1.45 -18.73
CA ASN A 153 -6.92 -0.48 -19.66
C ASN A 153 -7.87 0.50 -18.96
N LYS A 154 -8.67 0.00 -18.00
CA LYS A 154 -9.54 0.83 -17.16
C LYS A 154 -8.73 1.82 -16.34
N LEU A 155 -7.70 1.38 -15.62
CA LEU A 155 -6.81 2.24 -14.84
C LEU A 155 -6.14 3.31 -15.72
N ARG A 156 -5.75 2.98 -16.96
CA ARG A 156 -5.17 3.94 -17.91
C ARG A 156 -6.18 4.95 -18.49
N SER A 157 -7.48 4.72 -18.30
CA SER A 157 -8.53 5.63 -18.76
C SER A 157 -8.95 6.65 -17.70
N TRP A 158 -8.46 6.48 -16.46
CA TRP A 158 -8.82 7.32 -15.33
C TRP A 158 -8.01 8.61 -15.28
#